data_AF-A0A4Y7U2U2-F1
#
_entry.id   AF-A0A4Y7U2U2-F1
#
_cell.length_a   1.000
_cell.length_b   1.000
_cell.length_c   1.000
_cell.angle_alpha   90.00
_cell.angle_beta   90.00
_cell.angle_gamma   90.00
#
_symmetry.space_group_name_H-M   'P 1'
#
loop_
_entity.id
_entity.type
_entity.pdbx_description
1 polymer ?
#
loop_
_entity_poly.entity_id
_entity_poly.type
_entity_poly.pdbx_seq_one_letter_code
_entity_poly.pdbx_strand_id
1 'polypeptide(L)'
;NLIEGEEQDKYQAKLRIKGGSIIPAGAIIQNAGENSFDPLSLYVCPDQNGNAIGELYVDSGDGFGFQKGDYALVTFTAEKKKGSVLVKATGKLGKRNIDQEITKIKVQ
;
A
#
# COMPACT_ATOMS: atom_id res chain seq x y z
N ASN A 1 -1.38 -2.72 -14.51
CA ASN A 1 -2.51 -1.80 -14.75
C ASN A 1 -3.41 -1.79 -13.53
N LEU A 2 -3.95 -0.62 -13.18
CA LEU A 2 -4.75 -0.44 -11.97
C LEU A 2 -6.16 -1.02 -12.15
N ILE A 3 -6.70 -0.94 -13.37
CA ILE A 3 -8.02 -1.44 -13.76
C ILE A 3 -7.87 -2.20 -15.10
N GLU A 4 -8.54 -3.33 -15.22
CA GLU A 4 -8.54 -4.14 -16.45
C GLU A 4 -9.28 -3.40 -17.57
N GLY A 5 -8.70 -3.39 -18.78
CA GLY A 5 -9.31 -2.76 -19.96
C GLY A 5 -8.92 -1.30 -20.21
N GLU A 6 -8.30 -0.61 -19.25
CA GLU A 6 -7.92 0.81 -19.40
C GLU A 6 -6.59 1.04 -20.15
N GLU A 7 -5.86 -0.03 -20.50
CA GLU A 7 -4.49 0.06 -21.00
C GLU A 7 -4.33 0.84 -22.31
N GLN A 8 -5.41 0.90 -23.10
CA GLN A 8 -5.45 1.53 -24.43
C GLN A 8 -6.41 2.72 -24.48
N ASP A 9 -6.94 3.18 -23.34
CA ASP A 9 -7.84 4.32 -23.31
C ASP A 9 -7.05 5.61 -23.54
N LYS A 10 -7.32 6.26 -24.68
CA LYS A 10 -6.66 7.50 -25.11
C LYS A 10 -6.87 8.68 -24.16
N TYR A 11 -7.86 8.61 -23.27
CA TYR A 11 -8.16 9.67 -22.30
C TYR A 11 -7.44 9.47 -20.97
N GLN A 12 -6.83 8.31 -20.72
CA GLN A 12 -6.13 8.03 -19.48
C GLN A 12 -4.73 8.63 -19.45
N ALA A 13 -4.35 9.14 -18.28
CA ALA A 13 -3.01 9.64 -18.06
C ALA A 13 -1.98 8.51 -18.04
N LYS A 14 -0.79 8.78 -18.58
CA LYS A 14 0.35 7.86 -18.44
C LYS A 14 0.96 8.02 -17.06
N LEU A 15 0.86 6.98 -16.24
CA LEU A 15 1.46 6.93 -14.91
C LEU A 15 2.70 6.04 -14.89
N ARG A 16 3.69 6.39 -14.06
CA ARG A 16 4.89 5.58 -13.81
C ARG A 16 5.19 5.59 -12.32
N ILE A 17 5.64 4.46 -11.79
CA ILE A 17 6.09 4.33 -10.41
C ILE A 17 7.59 4.63 -10.36
N LYS A 18 8.01 5.42 -9.37
CA LYS A 18 9.42 5.70 -9.13
C LYS A 18 10.11 4.42 -8.63
N GLY A 19 11.28 4.09 -9.18
CA GLY A 19 12.12 3.03 -8.64
C GLY A 19 12.52 3.33 -7.20
N GLY A 20 12.49 2.31 -6.34
CA GLY A 20 12.72 2.44 -4.91
C GLY A 20 11.44 2.59 -4.08
N SER A 21 10.27 2.51 -4.70
CA SER A 21 9.00 2.80 -4.04
C SER A 21 8.08 1.59 -3.96
N ILE A 22 7.38 1.48 -2.84
CA ILE A 22 6.18 0.65 -2.66
C ILE A 22 5.00 1.60 -2.51
N ILE A 23 3.95 1.40 -3.30
CA ILE A 23 2.71 2.18 -3.19
C ILE A 23 1.62 1.26 -2.65
N PRO A 24 1.16 1.45 -1.40
CA PRO A 24 -0.06 0.83 -0.89
C PRO A 24 -1.28 1.48 -1.56
N ALA A 25 -2.16 0.67 -2.10
CA ALA A 25 -3.39 1.12 -2.76
C ALA A 25 -4.56 0.24 -2.34
N GLY A 26 -5.65 0.87 -1.93
CA GLY A 26 -6.90 0.18 -1.65
C GLY A 26 -7.62 -0.29 -2.91
N ALA A 27 -8.66 -1.10 -2.72
CA ALA A 27 -9.63 -1.44 -3.74
C ALA A 27 -10.41 -0.21 -4.21
N ILE A 28 -11.06 -0.34 -5.37
CA ILE A 28 -12.03 0.64 -5.85
C ILE A 28 -13.23 0.63 -4.91
N ILE A 29 -13.56 1.80 -4.38
CA ILE A 29 -14.67 2.03 -3.44
C ILE A 29 -15.51 3.21 -3.93
N GLN A 30 -16.77 3.29 -3.48
CA GLN A 30 -17.66 4.39 -3.88
C GLN A 30 -17.49 5.64 -3.00
N ASN A 31 -17.01 5.46 -1.77
CA ASN A 31 -16.81 6.55 -0.82
C ASN A 31 -15.74 6.18 0.23
N ALA A 32 -15.20 7.19 0.92
CA ALA A 32 -14.11 7.02 1.88
C ALA A 32 -14.50 6.30 3.19
N GLY A 33 -15.79 6.04 3.43
CA GLY A 33 -16.26 5.27 4.59
C GLY A 33 -16.25 3.75 4.36
N GLU A 34 -16.03 3.30 3.12
CA GLU A 34 -15.93 1.88 2.79
C GLU A 34 -14.55 1.31 3.10
N ASN A 35 -14.50 0.02 3.45
CA ASN A 35 -13.23 -0.67 3.67
C ASN A 35 -12.50 -0.88 2.34
N SER A 36 -11.44 -0.10 2.12
CA SER A 36 -10.59 -0.20 0.92
C SER A 36 -9.52 -1.28 1.00
N PHE A 37 -9.32 -1.94 2.15
CA PHE A 37 -8.18 -2.84 2.38
C PHE A 37 -8.45 -4.32 2.08
N ASP A 38 -9.56 -4.67 1.43
CA ASP A 38 -9.86 -6.05 1.02
C ASP A 38 -9.93 -6.21 -0.51
N PRO A 39 -8.81 -6.51 -1.20
CA PRO A 39 -7.44 -6.60 -0.66
C PRO A 39 -6.68 -5.26 -0.77
N LEU A 40 -5.75 -5.03 0.17
CA LEU A 40 -4.72 -4.01 0.01
C LEU A 40 -3.73 -4.48 -1.07
N SER A 41 -3.54 -3.65 -2.09
CA SER A 41 -2.53 -3.89 -3.13
C SER A 41 -1.24 -3.15 -2.81
N LEU A 42 -0.10 -3.82 -2.91
CA LEU A 42 1.23 -3.22 -2.83
C LEU A 42 1.87 -3.24 -4.22
N TYR A 43 1.97 -2.07 -4.86
CA TYR A 43 2.70 -1.93 -6.11
C TYR A 43 4.18 -1.74 -5.82
N VAL A 44 5.01 -2.70 -6.20
CA VAL A 44 6.43 -2.74 -5.82
C VAL A 44 7.31 -2.43 -7.03
N CYS A 45 8.07 -1.34 -6.96
CA CYS A 45 9.04 -0.97 -7.98
C CYS A 45 10.44 -0.88 -7.36
N PRO A 46 11.24 -1.97 -7.34
CA PRO A 46 12.60 -1.93 -6.83
C PRO A 46 13.49 -0.96 -7.63
N ASP A 47 14.39 -0.28 -6.94
CA ASP A 47 15.41 0.57 -7.56
C ASP A 47 16.53 -0.25 -8.22
N GLN A 48 17.55 0.44 -8.72
CA GLN A 48 18.75 -0.17 -9.31
C GLN A 48 19.53 -1.09 -8.35
N ASN A 49 19.40 -0.88 -7.03
CA ASN A 49 20.00 -1.71 -6.00
C ASN A 49 19.08 -2.88 -5.59
N GLY A 50 17.90 -2.97 -6.19
CA GLY A 50 16.90 -3.99 -5.91
C GLY A 50 16.06 -3.72 -4.66
N ASN A 51 16.04 -2.50 -4.13
CA ASN A 51 15.32 -2.16 -2.91
C ASN A 51 14.08 -1.32 -3.20
N ALA A 52 13.04 -1.43 -2.37
CA ALA A 52 11.94 -0.47 -2.33
C ALA A 52 11.38 -0.29 -0.91
N ILE A 53 10.84 0.89 -0.62
CA ILE A 53 10.17 1.21 0.64
C ILE A 53 8.86 1.95 0.39
N GLY A 54 7.87 1.74 1.25
CA GLY A 54 6.62 2.48 1.26
C GLY A 54 5.94 2.39 2.61
N GLU A 55 5.05 3.33 2.90
CA GLU A 55 4.37 3.42 4.19
C GLU A 55 2.87 3.57 3.99
N LEU A 56 2.09 2.95 4.87
CA LEU A 56 0.64 3.10 4.96
C LEU A 56 0.28 3.63 6.34
N TYR A 57 -0.39 4.77 6.38
CA TYR A 57 -0.98 5.33 7.60
C TYR A 57 -2.49 5.06 7.63
N VAL A 58 -3.00 4.59 8.76
CA VAL A 58 -4.43 4.32 9.00
C VAL A 58 -4.83 4.79 10.39
N ASP A 59 -5.92 5.53 10.51
CA ASP A 59 -6.57 5.86 11.78
C ASP A 59 -8.09 5.69 11.67
N SER A 60 -8.87 6.32 12.56
CA SER A 60 -10.33 6.23 12.56
C SER A 60 -10.99 6.96 11.38
N GLY A 61 -10.27 7.81 10.64
CA GLY A 61 -10.83 8.66 9.57
C GLY A 61 -11.67 9.84 10.07
N ASP A 62 -12.08 9.84 11.35
CA ASP A 62 -12.77 10.94 12.02
C ASP A 62 -12.34 11.02 13.51
N GLY A 63 -12.34 12.25 14.05
CA GLY A 63 -11.95 12.55 15.43
C GLY A 63 -10.44 12.63 15.68
N PHE A 64 -10.06 12.68 16.97
CA PHE A 64 -8.68 12.95 17.42
C PHE A 64 -8.00 11.73 18.08
N GLY A 65 -8.47 10.51 17.80
CA GLY A 65 -7.91 9.28 18.38
C GLY A 65 -6.41 9.14 18.12
N PHE A 66 -5.94 9.57 16.95
CA PHE A 66 -4.53 9.56 16.56
C PHE A 66 -3.61 10.29 17.56
N GLN A 67 -4.08 11.38 18.19
CA GLN A 67 -3.29 12.13 19.19
C GLN A 67 -2.99 11.29 20.45
N LYS A 68 -3.85 10.31 20.74
CA LYS A 68 -3.69 9.37 21.87
C LYS A 68 -3.00 8.06 21.44
N GLY A 69 -2.57 7.99 20.18
CA GLY A 69 -1.90 6.85 19.56
C GLY A 69 -2.83 5.86 18.88
N ASP A 70 -4.13 6.14 18.72
CA ASP A 70 -5.05 5.29 17.96
C ASP A 70 -4.90 5.52 16.45
N TYR A 71 -3.77 5.07 15.93
CA TYR A 71 -3.44 4.99 14.51
C TYR A 71 -2.50 3.78 14.29
N ALA A 72 -2.27 3.45 13.04
CA ALA A 72 -1.24 2.53 12.59
C ALA A 72 -0.41 3.21 11.49
N LEU A 73 0.92 3.19 11.63
CA LEU A 73 1.84 3.48 10.53
C LEU A 73 2.62 2.21 10.22
N VAL A 74 2.39 1.63 9.05
CA VAL A 74 3.00 0.37 8.61
C VAL A 74 4.04 0.65 7.54
N THR A 75 5.29 0.26 7.80
CA THR A 75 6.39 0.37 6.83
C THR A 75 6.58 -0.96 6.09
N PHE A 76 6.46 -0.92 4.77
CA PHE A 76 6.76 -2.03 3.88
C PHE A 76 8.14 -1.85 3.25
N THR A 77 8.89 -2.95 3.15
CA THR A 77 10.16 -2.99 2.42
C THR A 77 10.15 -4.14 1.43
N ALA A 78 10.80 -3.95 0.29
CA ALA A 78 11.05 -5.00 -0.69
C ALA A 78 12.54 -5.08 -1.00
N GLU A 79 13.04 -6.29 -1.15
CA GLU A 79 14.41 -6.57 -1.57
C GLU A 79 14.41 -7.65 -2.65
N LYS A 80 15.09 -7.38 -3.76
CA LYS A 80 15.32 -8.37 -4.81
C LYS A 80 16.33 -9.41 -4.32
N LYS A 81 15.89 -10.65 -4.21
CA LYS A 81 16.74 -11.83 -3.99
C LYS A 81 16.86 -12.61 -5.30
N LYS A 82 17.79 -13.56 -5.38
CA LYS A 82 18.07 -14.32 -6.61
C LYS A 82 16.78 -14.90 -7.23
N GLY A 83 16.28 -14.26 -8.28
CA GLY A 83 15.08 -14.66 -9.02
C GLY A 83 13.73 -14.28 -8.37
N SER A 84 13.70 -13.57 -7.24
CA SER A 84 12.46 -13.20 -6.54
C SER A 84 12.53 -11.83 -5.88
N VAL A 85 11.38 -11.27 -5.50
CA VAL A 85 11.28 -10.06 -4.68
C VAL A 85 10.65 -10.45 -3.35
N LEU A 86 11.36 -10.19 -2.26
CA LEU A 86 10.89 -10.45 -0.90
C LEU A 86 10.28 -9.17 -0.34
N VAL A 87 8.99 -9.17 -0.05
CA VAL A 87 8.27 -8.04 0.56
C VAL A 87 7.97 -8.36 2.03
N LYS A 88 8.17 -7.37 2.91
CA LYS A 88 7.96 -7.48 4.35
C LYS A 88 7.27 -6.24 4.90
N ALA A 89 6.37 -6.40 5.86
CA ALA A 89 6.05 -5.36 6.81
C ALA A 89 7.15 -5.36 7.89
N THR A 90 7.89 -4.26 8.03
CA THR A 90 9.09 -4.18 8.89
C THR A 90 8.93 -3.25 10.09
N GLY A 91 7.96 -2.35 10.05
CA GLY A 91 7.64 -1.45 11.16
C GLY A 91 6.14 -1.28 11.29
N LYS A 92 5.65 -1.24 12.54
CA LYS A 92 4.29 -0.87 12.90
C LYS A 92 4.37 0.09 14.09
N LEU A 93 3.98 1.34 13.89
CA LEU A 93 3.83 2.33 14.96
C LEU A 93 2.35 2.59 15.25
N GLY A 94 2.07 3.09 16.45
CA GLY A 94 0.71 3.34 16.93
C GLY A 94 0.07 2.11 17.58
N LYS A 95 -1.12 2.30 18.17
CA LYS A 95 -1.82 1.30 19.00
C LYS A 95 -2.96 0.61 18.25
N ARG A 96 -3.32 1.07 17.05
CA ARG A 96 -4.42 0.52 16.27
C ARG A 96 -4.11 -0.91 15.82
N ASN A 97 -5.09 -1.80 15.92
CA ASN A 97 -4.92 -3.20 15.57
C ASN A 97 -5.08 -3.44 14.06
N ILE A 98 -4.10 -2.98 13.28
CA ILE A 98 -4.18 -3.03 11.81
C ILE A 98 -4.33 -4.43 11.22
N ASP A 99 -3.93 -5.48 11.96
CA ASP A 99 -3.97 -6.87 11.50
C ASP A 99 -5.40 -7.41 11.39
N GLN A 100 -6.37 -6.75 12.05
CA GLN A 100 -7.81 -7.05 11.90
C GLN A 100 -8.46 -6.30 10.73
N GLU A 101 -7.86 -5.20 10.29
CA GLU A 101 -8.39 -4.35 9.21
C GLU A 101 -7.81 -4.72 7.85
N ILE A 102 -6.52 -5.08 7.81
CA ILE A 102 -5.82 -5.52 6.60
C ILE A 102 -5.59 -7.03 6.70
N THR A 103 -6.55 -7.79 6.17
CA THR A 103 -6.51 -9.26 6.25
C THR A 103 -5.98 -9.91 4.98
N LYS A 104 -5.95 -9.17 3.86
CA LYS A 104 -5.47 -9.66 2.57
C LYS A 104 -4.55 -8.64 1.91
N ILE A 105 -3.38 -9.10 1.49
CA ILE A 105 -2.39 -8.32 0.74
C ILE A 105 -2.16 -8.97 -0.62
N LYS A 106 -2.22 -8.17 -1.68
CA LYS A 106 -1.82 -8.54 -3.03
C LYS A 106 -0.57 -7.77 -3.42
N VAL A 107 0.49 -8.45 -3.82
CA VAL A 107 1.71 -7.81 -4.34
C VAL A 107 1.63 -7.74 -5.86
N GLN A 108 1.92 -6.57 -6.42
CA GLN A 108 1.84 -6.23 -7.84
C GLN A 108 3.18 -5.71 -8.37
#